data_AF-A0A7S3MM74-F1
#
_entry.id   AF-A0A7S3MM74-F1
#
_cell.length_a   1.000
_cell.length_b   1.000
_cell.length_c   1.000
_cell.angle_alpha   90.00
_cell.angle_beta   90.00
_cell.angle_gamma   90.00
#
_symmetry.space_group_name_H-M   'P 1'
#
loop_
_entity.id
_entity.type
_entity.pdbx_description
1 polymer ?
#
loop_
_entity_poly.entity_id
_entity_poly.type
_entity_poly.pdbx_seq_one_letter_code
_entity_poly.pdbx_strand_id
1 'polypeptide(L)'
;ADGKKFEVIFCSSDRDTASFAEYFGEMPWIAIPHGDKRKGLLSSMFNVSGIPTLILIDGETGKVINSSGRAVISSDPDGAKYPWHPPAVCNMADDVEGINEEVCFCVMAEGCDADMQAKLLEAETALSEETKAAGGETTLFFVATKKGEGPVDQIRKLTQLGDPNGKPQLVILDIPDDGGYYVYDGDVDAAAMGKF
;
A
#
# COMPACT_ATOMS: atom_id res chain seq x y z
N ALA A 1 -22.20 11.56 2.69
CA ALA A 1 -20.87 12.02 3.11
C ALA A 1 -20.95 12.43 4.58
N ASP A 2 -20.46 11.60 5.48
CA ASP A 2 -20.52 11.80 6.95
C ASP A 2 -19.56 12.91 7.40
N GLY A 3 -19.73 14.13 6.90
CA GLY A 3 -18.86 15.27 7.20
C GLY A 3 -17.45 15.22 6.57
N LYS A 4 -17.09 14.15 5.87
CA LYS A 4 -15.83 14.02 5.11
C LYS A 4 -15.83 14.98 3.92
N LYS A 5 -14.76 15.79 3.80
CA LYS A 5 -14.63 16.84 2.77
C LYS A 5 -13.72 16.37 1.64
N PHE A 6 -14.30 15.94 0.54
CA PHE A 6 -13.56 15.62 -0.68
C PHE A 6 -14.40 15.98 -1.90
N GLU A 7 -13.75 16.05 -3.05
CA GLU A 7 -14.37 16.17 -4.36
C GLU A 7 -13.88 15.03 -5.24
N VAL A 8 -14.72 14.55 -6.16
CA VAL A 8 -14.32 13.57 -7.16
C VAL A 8 -14.26 14.25 -8.52
N ILE A 9 -13.13 14.08 -9.21
CA ILE A 9 -12.94 14.61 -10.56
C ILE A 9 -12.88 13.43 -11.52
N PHE A 10 -13.97 13.21 -12.26
CA PHE A 10 -14.04 12.17 -13.26
C PHE A 10 -13.14 12.48 -14.46
N CYS A 11 -12.23 11.57 -14.75
CA CYS A 11 -11.30 11.64 -15.88
C CYS A 11 -11.65 10.55 -16.89
N SER A 12 -12.60 10.84 -17.78
CA SER A 12 -13.15 9.86 -18.73
C SER A 12 -12.09 9.30 -19.70
N SER A 13 -12.20 8.01 -19.99
CA SER A 13 -11.51 7.33 -21.09
C SER A 13 -12.46 6.93 -22.23
N ASP A 14 -13.67 7.50 -22.27
CA ASP A 14 -14.66 7.25 -23.30
C ASP A 14 -14.16 7.69 -24.68
N ARG A 15 -14.55 6.93 -25.70
CA ARG A 15 -14.07 7.14 -27.08
C ARG A 15 -14.67 8.37 -27.73
N ASP A 16 -15.87 8.77 -27.30
CA ASP A 16 -16.60 9.89 -27.85
C ASP A 16 -17.39 10.65 -26.78
N THR A 17 -17.81 11.86 -27.14
CA THR A 17 -18.50 12.79 -26.25
C THR A 17 -19.90 12.32 -25.88
N ALA A 18 -20.56 11.51 -26.72
CA ALA A 18 -21.90 11.02 -26.43
C ALA A 18 -21.85 9.96 -25.30
N SER A 19 -20.94 8.99 -25.40
CA SER A 19 -20.69 8.02 -24.33
C SER A 19 -20.26 8.69 -23.02
N PHE A 20 -19.39 9.71 -23.11
CA PHE A 20 -19.02 10.51 -21.94
C PHE A 20 -20.23 11.16 -21.26
N ALA A 21 -21.10 11.82 -22.03
CA ALA A 21 -22.24 12.55 -21.49
C ALA A 21 -23.27 11.61 -20.85
N GLU A 22 -23.52 10.45 -21.45
CA GLU A 22 -24.39 9.42 -20.89
C GLU A 22 -23.85 8.90 -19.56
N TYR A 23 -22.59 8.46 -19.53
CA TYR A 23 -22.00 7.86 -18.33
C TYR A 23 -21.77 8.87 -17.20
N PHE A 24 -21.31 10.08 -17.53
CA PHE A 24 -21.14 11.16 -16.56
C PHE A 24 -22.48 11.65 -15.99
N GLY A 25 -23.56 11.58 -16.77
CA GLY A 25 -24.90 12.01 -16.33
C GLY A 25 -25.46 11.20 -15.15
N GLU A 26 -24.93 9.99 -14.91
CA GLU A 26 -25.29 9.14 -13.77
C GLU A 26 -24.50 9.49 -12.50
N MET A 27 -23.53 10.40 -12.60
CA MET A 27 -22.57 10.67 -11.53
C MET A 27 -22.82 12.01 -10.84
N PRO A 28 -22.75 12.08 -9.49
CA PRO A 28 -23.04 13.30 -8.74
C PRO A 28 -21.85 14.28 -8.67
N TRP A 29 -20.73 13.97 -9.31
CA TRP A 29 -19.45 14.67 -9.17
C TRP A 29 -19.08 15.49 -10.41
N ILE A 30 -17.93 16.17 -10.38
CA ILE A 30 -17.43 16.97 -11.52
C ILE A 30 -16.55 16.14 -12.45
N ALA A 31 -16.28 16.65 -13.66
CA ALA A 31 -15.44 15.98 -14.64
C ALA A 31 -14.47 16.94 -15.32
N ILE A 32 -13.33 16.40 -15.75
CA ILE A 32 -12.53 17.04 -16.79
C ILE A 32 -13.31 16.91 -18.11
N PRO A 33 -13.46 17.99 -18.90
CA PRO A 33 -14.15 17.92 -20.19
C PRO A 33 -13.57 16.83 -21.11
N HIS A 34 -14.45 16.14 -21.84
CA HIS A 34 -14.03 15.14 -22.82
C HIS A 34 -13.06 15.74 -23.86
N GLY A 35 -11.99 15.03 -24.18
CA GLY A 35 -10.96 15.48 -25.12
C GLY A 35 -9.94 16.49 -24.55
N ASP A 36 -10.03 16.89 -23.29
CA ASP A 36 -9.05 17.77 -22.66
C ASP A 36 -7.69 17.08 -22.52
N LYS A 37 -6.62 17.80 -22.88
CA LYS A 37 -5.23 17.30 -22.85
C LYS A 37 -4.77 16.90 -21.45
N ARG A 38 -5.35 17.52 -20.40
CA ARG A 38 -5.02 17.21 -18.99
C ARG A 38 -5.30 15.76 -18.64
N LYS A 39 -6.30 15.11 -19.25
CA LYS A 39 -6.56 13.68 -19.02
C LYS A 39 -5.34 12.84 -19.36
N GLY A 40 -4.73 13.06 -20.52
CA GLY A 40 -3.54 12.33 -20.95
C GLY A 40 -2.33 12.59 -20.04
N LEU A 41 -2.15 13.84 -19.62
CA LEU A 41 -1.09 14.22 -18.67
C LEU A 41 -1.25 13.52 -17.32
N LEU A 42 -2.47 13.50 -16.77
CA LEU A 42 -2.76 12.83 -15.49
C LEU A 42 -2.60 11.32 -15.58
N SER A 43 -3.07 10.69 -16.67
CA SER A 43 -2.86 9.26 -16.89
C SER A 43 -1.37 8.90 -16.94
N SER A 44 -0.54 9.73 -17.60
CA SER A 44 0.91 9.51 -17.64
C SER A 44 1.57 9.79 -16.29
N MET A 45 1.16 10.86 -15.59
CA MET A 45 1.74 11.27 -14.31
C MET A 45 1.53 10.21 -13.22
N PHE A 46 0.34 9.59 -13.20
CA PHE A 46 0.01 8.56 -12.21
C PHE A 46 0.14 7.13 -12.74
N ASN A 47 0.85 6.95 -13.85
CA ASN A 47 1.09 5.63 -14.48
C ASN A 47 -0.18 4.77 -14.63
N VAL A 48 -1.30 5.38 -15.04
CA VAL A 48 -2.59 4.70 -15.17
C VAL A 48 -2.56 3.76 -16.37
N SER A 49 -2.51 2.46 -16.11
CA SER A 49 -2.42 1.39 -17.11
C SER A 49 -3.73 0.65 -17.36
N GLY A 50 -4.75 0.85 -16.52
CA GLY A 50 -6.06 0.20 -16.61
C GLY A 50 -7.18 1.06 -16.03
N ILE A 51 -8.43 0.62 -16.19
CA ILE A 51 -9.61 1.23 -15.58
C ILE A 51 -10.49 0.15 -14.93
N PRO A 52 -11.21 0.45 -13.82
CA PRO A 52 -11.22 1.73 -13.11
C PRO A 52 -9.99 1.94 -12.22
N THR A 53 -9.45 3.17 -12.21
CA THR A 53 -8.38 3.62 -11.30
C THR A 53 -8.83 4.88 -10.57
N LEU A 54 -8.50 4.98 -9.28
CA LEU A 54 -8.80 6.13 -8.44
C LEU A 54 -7.56 6.51 -7.65
N ILE A 55 -7.09 7.75 -7.85
CA ILE A 55 -5.95 8.33 -7.15
C ILE A 55 -6.46 9.32 -6.12
N LEU A 56 -6.02 9.17 -4.87
CA LEU A 56 -6.32 10.10 -3.79
C LEU A 56 -5.22 11.15 -3.73
N ILE A 57 -5.60 12.42 -3.71
CA ILE A 57 -4.68 13.57 -3.72
C ILE A 57 -5.10 14.50 -2.59
N ASP A 58 -4.11 15.02 -1.88
CA ASP A 58 -4.30 16.07 -0.90
C ASP A 58 -4.61 17.39 -1.61
N GLY A 59 -5.78 17.96 -1.32
CA GLY A 59 -6.28 19.15 -2.02
C GLY A 59 -5.51 20.44 -1.73
N GLU A 60 -4.75 20.51 -0.62
CA GLU A 60 -4.00 21.70 -0.24
C GLU A 60 -2.58 21.68 -0.80
N THR A 61 -1.93 20.52 -0.76
CA THR A 61 -0.53 20.32 -1.13
C THR A 61 -0.35 19.78 -2.56
N GLY A 62 -1.38 19.14 -3.12
CA GLY A 62 -1.32 18.45 -4.40
C GLY A 62 -0.54 17.14 -4.37
N LYS A 63 -0.13 16.66 -3.19
CA LYS A 63 0.59 15.38 -3.03
C LYS A 63 -0.37 14.20 -3.18
N VAL A 64 0.11 13.10 -3.76
CA VAL A 64 -0.63 11.84 -3.78
C VAL A 64 -0.72 11.32 -2.35
N ILE A 65 -1.95 11.07 -1.90
CA ILE A 65 -2.24 10.37 -0.64
C ILE A 65 -2.12 8.87 -0.89
N ASN A 66 -2.78 8.36 -1.93
CA ASN A 66 -2.83 6.92 -2.22
C ASN A 66 -3.15 6.68 -3.71
N SER A 67 -2.32 5.91 -4.42
CA SER A 67 -2.51 5.48 -5.81
C SER A 67 -3.51 4.32 -5.96
N SER A 68 -3.74 3.56 -4.89
CA SER A 68 -4.60 2.37 -4.85
C SER A 68 -6.00 2.66 -4.31
N GLY A 69 -6.50 3.89 -4.52
CA GLY A 69 -7.77 4.41 -3.99
C GLY A 69 -8.98 3.51 -4.25
N ARG A 70 -9.04 2.85 -5.42
CA ARG A 70 -10.14 1.92 -5.75
C ARG A 70 -10.21 0.74 -4.78
N ALA A 71 -9.07 0.14 -4.44
CA ALA A 71 -9.02 -1.03 -3.59
C ALA A 71 -9.37 -0.68 -2.14
N VAL A 72 -8.75 0.38 -1.60
CA VAL A 72 -8.93 0.80 -0.19
C VAL A 72 -10.33 1.31 0.12
N ILE A 73 -10.99 1.99 -0.83
CA ILE A 73 -12.39 2.43 -0.64
C ILE A 73 -13.34 1.23 -0.76
N SER A 74 -13.08 0.30 -1.68
CA SER A 74 -13.93 -0.90 -1.83
C SER A 74 -13.89 -1.79 -0.60
N SER A 75 -12.78 -1.81 0.14
CA SER A 75 -12.62 -2.59 1.39
C SER A 75 -13.08 -1.83 2.64
N ASP A 76 -13.44 -0.55 2.53
CA ASP A 76 -13.89 0.32 3.64
C ASP A 76 -15.17 1.08 3.25
N PRO A 77 -16.32 0.38 3.11
CA PRO A 77 -17.56 0.98 2.62
C PRO A 77 -18.11 2.08 3.54
N ASP A 78 -17.80 2.03 4.83
CA ASP A 78 -18.17 3.05 5.82
C ASP A 78 -17.20 4.25 5.82
N GLY A 79 -16.08 4.14 5.10
CA GLY A 79 -15.02 5.15 5.04
C GLY A 79 -14.38 5.41 6.40
N ALA A 80 -14.28 4.40 7.27
CA ALA A 80 -13.69 4.54 8.61
C ALA A 80 -12.21 4.93 8.57
N LYS A 81 -11.51 4.60 7.48
CA LYS A 81 -10.09 4.88 7.26
C LYS A 81 -9.83 6.18 6.48
N TYR A 82 -10.87 6.96 6.16
CA TYR A 82 -10.71 8.26 5.49
C TYR A 82 -9.64 9.13 6.19
N PRO A 83 -8.71 9.77 5.45
CA PRO A 83 -8.67 9.96 3.99
C PRO A 83 -7.97 8.82 3.21
N TRP A 84 -7.90 7.61 3.77
CA TRP A 84 -7.32 6.40 3.19
C TRP A 84 -5.86 6.55 2.83
N HIS A 85 -5.08 7.12 3.74
CA HIS A 85 -3.63 6.98 3.69
C HIS A 85 -3.26 5.49 3.61
N PRO A 86 -2.22 5.13 2.85
CA PRO A 86 -1.64 3.79 2.90
C PRO A 86 -1.41 3.41 4.37
N PRO A 87 -1.74 2.17 4.76
CA PRO A 87 -1.51 1.75 6.12
C PRO A 87 -0.01 1.84 6.43
N ALA A 88 0.32 2.05 7.71
CA ALA A 88 1.69 2.06 8.18
C ALA A 88 2.43 0.76 7.84
N VAL A 89 1.71 -0.36 7.90
CA VAL A 89 2.17 -1.70 7.57
C VAL A 89 1.18 -2.33 6.59
N CYS A 90 1.68 -2.85 5.48
CA CYS A 90 0.89 -3.55 4.46
C CYS A 90 0.96 -5.06 4.67
N ASN A 91 -0.16 -5.77 4.51
CA ASN A 91 -0.08 -7.21 4.39
C ASN A 91 0.40 -7.58 2.99
N MET A 92 1.42 -8.43 2.89
CA MET A 92 1.97 -8.88 1.60
C MET A 92 0.93 -9.58 0.71
N ALA A 93 -0.15 -10.10 1.29
CA ALA A 93 -1.27 -10.67 0.55
C ALA A 93 -2.14 -9.61 -0.15
N ASP A 94 -2.21 -8.41 0.42
CA ASP A 94 -3.10 -7.33 -0.01
C ASP A 94 -2.40 -6.39 -1.00
N ASP A 95 -1.20 -5.93 -0.66
CA ASP A 95 -0.43 -4.98 -1.45
C ASP A 95 1.07 -5.14 -1.20
N VAL A 96 1.85 -5.07 -2.27
CA VAL A 96 3.32 -5.15 -2.29
C VAL A 96 3.93 -4.08 -3.19
N GLU A 97 3.19 -3.02 -3.47
CA GLU A 97 3.70 -1.84 -4.17
C GLU A 97 4.96 -1.31 -3.47
N GLY A 98 6.00 -1.00 -4.26
CA GLY A 98 7.28 -0.52 -3.76
C GLY A 98 8.24 -1.59 -3.23
N ILE A 99 7.83 -2.87 -3.11
CA ILE A 99 8.69 -3.92 -2.53
C ILE A 99 10.04 -4.13 -3.25
N ASN A 100 10.11 -3.76 -4.53
CA ASN A 100 11.32 -3.87 -5.36
C ASN A 100 12.07 -2.54 -5.54
N GLU A 101 11.51 -1.44 -5.05
CA GLU A 101 11.99 -0.08 -5.31
C GLU A 101 12.45 0.64 -4.04
N GLU A 102 11.97 0.20 -2.88
CA GLU A 102 12.21 0.81 -1.58
C GLU A 102 12.78 -0.20 -0.58
N VAL A 103 13.37 0.29 0.51
CA VAL A 103 13.81 -0.56 1.62
C VAL A 103 12.57 -1.08 2.35
N CYS A 104 12.47 -2.39 2.50
CA CYS A 104 11.28 -3.03 3.05
C CYS A 104 11.62 -3.80 4.33
N PHE A 105 11.06 -3.36 5.45
CA PHE A 105 11.04 -4.11 6.68
C PHE A 105 9.90 -5.14 6.62
N CYS A 106 10.24 -6.42 6.77
CA CYS A 106 9.35 -7.54 6.48
C CYS A 106 9.24 -8.50 7.68
N VAL A 107 8.07 -8.53 8.32
CA VAL A 107 7.76 -9.48 9.40
C VAL A 107 7.04 -10.70 8.82
N MET A 108 7.71 -11.86 8.88
CA MET A 108 7.21 -13.14 8.42
C MET A 108 6.50 -13.86 9.58
N ALA A 109 5.18 -13.71 9.67
CA ALA A 109 4.35 -14.19 10.77
C ALA A 109 3.36 -15.30 10.36
N GLU A 110 3.48 -15.86 9.16
CA GLU A 110 2.55 -16.83 8.60
C GLU A 110 2.57 -18.21 9.27
N GLY A 111 3.59 -18.49 10.07
CA GLY A 111 3.63 -19.65 10.94
C GLY A 111 3.01 -19.40 12.33
N CYS A 112 2.75 -18.14 12.68
CA CYS A 112 2.29 -17.76 14.02
C CYS A 112 0.76 -17.89 14.15
N ASP A 113 0.29 -17.99 15.40
CA ASP A 113 -1.14 -17.87 15.69
C ASP A 113 -1.65 -16.42 15.55
N ALA A 114 -2.98 -16.25 15.51
CA ALA A 114 -3.62 -14.96 15.28
C ALA A 114 -3.30 -13.92 16.38
N ASP A 115 -3.14 -14.36 17.63
CA ASP A 115 -2.82 -13.47 18.76
C ASP A 115 -1.40 -12.91 18.62
N MET A 116 -0.45 -13.75 18.20
CA MET A 116 0.91 -13.34 17.91
C MET A 116 0.97 -12.44 16.68
N GLN A 117 0.27 -12.79 15.59
CA GLN A 117 0.19 -11.94 14.39
C GLN A 117 -0.33 -10.54 14.70
N ALA A 118 -1.37 -10.42 15.54
CA ALA A 118 -1.91 -9.13 15.96
C ALA A 118 -0.89 -8.30 16.75
N LYS A 119 -0.13 -8.92 17.68
CA LYS A 119 0.92 -8.24 18.46
C LYS A 119 2.08 -7.77 17.58
N LEU A 120 2.47 -8.57 16.59
CA LEU A 120 3.53 -8.22 15.65
C LEU A 120 3.12 -7.04 14.78
N LEU A 121 1.87 -7.05 14.27
CA LEU A 121 1.33 -5.95 13.49
C LEU A 121 1.27 -4.65 14.30
N GLU A 122 0.87 -4.71 15.58
CA GLU A 122 0.86 -3.55 16.47
C GLU A 122 2.28 -3.01 16.72
N ALA A 123 3.25 -3.90 16.98
CA ALA A 123 4.64 -3.52 17.20
C ALA A 123 5.28 -2.91 15.94
N GLU A 124 5.06 -3.51 14.77
CA GLU A 124 5.57 -3.02 13.49
C GLU A 124 4.92 -1.68 13.10
N THR A 125 3.63 -1.49 13.41
CA THR A 125 2.93 -0.22 13.19
C THR A 125 3.57 0.90 14.01
N ALA A 126 3.83 0.66 15.30
CA ALA A 126 4.51 1.63 16.16
C ALA A 126 5.92 1.95 15.63
N LEU A 127 6.68 0.93 15.19
CA LEU A 127 8.00 1.12 14.60
C LEU A 127 7.97 1.95 13.31
N SER A 128 6.98 1.72 12.44
CA SER A 128 6.78 2.52 11.22
C SER A 128 6.59 3.99 11.56
N GLU A 129 5.76 4.30 12.56
CA GLU A 129 5.50 5.68 12.98
C GLU A 129 6.76 6.36 13.55
N GLU A 130 7.53 5.64 14.37
CA GLU A 130 8.82 6.11 14.89
C GLU A 130 9.83 6.36 13.77
N THR A 131 9.92 5.44 12.80
CA THR A 131 10.82 5.55 11.64
C THR A 131 10.45 6.74 10.77
N LYS A 132 9.15 6.97 10.51
CA LYS A 132 8.66 8.15 9.80
C LYS A 132 9.00 9.44 10.56
N ALA A 133 8.81 9.46 11.89
CA ALA A 133 9.16 10.62 12.72
C ALA A 133 10.67 10.91 12.73
N ALA A 134 11.51 9.89 12.55
CA ALA A 134 12.97 10.02 12.44
C ALA A 134 13.46 10.42 11.03
N GLY A 135 12.56 10.59 10.05
CA GLY A 135 12.88 10.96 8.67
C GLY A 135 13.13 9.79 7.72
N GLY A 136 12.81 8.56 8.12
CA GLY A 136 12.88 7.36 7.28
C GLY A 136 11.67 7.20 6.35
N GLU A 137 11.29 8.27 5.63
CA GLU A 137 10.07 8.29 4.78
C GLU A 137 10.07 7.26 3.64
N THR A 138 11.21 6.63 3.34
CA THR A 138 11.39 5.64 2.28
C THR A 138 11.31 4.18 2.75
N THR A 139 11.16 3.92 4.06
CA THR A 139 11.04 2.54 4.55
C THR A 139 9.58 2.08 4.48
N LEU A 140 9.34 1.00 3.74
CA LEU A 140 8.05 0.32 3.69
C LEU A 140 8.02 -0.82 4.70
N PHE A 141 6.86 -1.08 5.29
CA PHE A 141 6.67 -2.13 6.29
C PHE A 141 5.64 -3.14 5.79
N PHE A 142 6.00 -4.41 5.85
CA PHE A 142 5.21 -5.50 5.32
C PHE A 142 5.10 -6.67 6.30
N VAL A 143 3.89 -7.18 6.48
CA VAL A 143 3.62 -8.38 7.26
C VAL A 143 3.15 -9.52 6.36
N ALA A 144 3.70 -10.72 6.55
CA ALA A 144 3.17 -11.95 5.96
C ALA A 144 2.36 -12.71 7.02
N THR A 145 1.06 -12.90 6.80
CA THR A 145 0.19 -13.61 7.77
C THR A 145 -0.21 -15.01 7.33
N LYS A 146 0.00 -15.37 6.05
CA LYS A 146 -0.33 -16.70 5.52
C LYS A 146 0.67 -17.16 4.46
N LYS A 147 0.94 -18.46 4.46
CA LYS A 147 1.78 -19.12 3.46
C LYS A 147 1.05 -19.15 2.11
N GLY A 148 1.79 -18.95 1.01
CA GLY A 148 1.25 -19.01 -0.36
C GLY A 148 0.37 -17.83 -0.78
N GLU A 149 0.25 -16.77 0.03
CA GLU A 149 -0.40 -15.52 -0.36
C GLU A 149 0.65 -14.50 -0.82
N GLY A 150 0.33 -13.69 -1.84
CA GLY A 150 1.25 -12.68 -2.37
C GLY A 150 2.63 -13.24 -2.76
N PRO A 151 3.71 -12.46 -2.60
CA PRO A 151 5.07 -12.91 -2.84
C PRO A 151 5.73 -13.61 -1.63
N VAL A 152 4.97 -14.00 -0.60
CA VAL A 152 5.50 -14.53 0.67
C VAL A 152 6.46 -15.72 0.45
N ASP A 153 6.04 -16.70 -0.34
CA ASP A 153 6.86 -17.89 -0.63
C ASP A 153 8.12 -17.54 -1.44
N GLN A 154 8.03 -16.54 -2.31
CA GLN A 154 9.18 -16.05 -3.09
C GLN A 154 10.18 -15.32 -2.19
N ILE A 155 9.70 -14.49 -1.25
CA ILE A 155 10.54 -13.78 -0.28
C ILE A 155 11.26 -14.77 0.61
N ARG A 156 10.58 -15.79 1.15
CA ARG A 156 11.22 -16.87 1.93
C ARG A 156 12.33 -17.57 1.18
N LYS A 157 12.10 -17.87 -0.10
CA LYS A 157 13.09 -18.52 -0.96
C LYS A 157 14.28 -17.62 -1.21
N LEU A 158 14.04 -16.33 -1.51
CA LEU A 158 15.09 -15.34 -1.76
C LEU A 158 15.98 -15.16 -0.52
N THR A 159 15.34 -15.04 0.65
CA THR A 159 15.97 -14.74 1.94
C THR A 159 16.49 -15.97 2.68
N GLN A 160 16.29 -17.16 2.09
CA GLN A 160 16.73 -18.45 2.63
C GLN A 160 16.14 -18.80 4.02
N LEU A 161 14.94 -18.29 4.33
CA LEU A 161 14.28 -18.52 5.62
C LEU A 161 13.73 -19.94 5.83
N GLY A 162 13.63 -20.73 4.76
CA GLY A 162 12.98 -22.04 4.78
C GLY A 162 11.46 -21.95 4.99
N ASP A 163 10.84 -23.07 5.35
CA ASP A 163 9.40 -23.13 5.64
C ASP A 163 9.03 -22.44 6.97
N PRO A 164 7.80 -21.91 7.11
CA PRO A 164 7.32 -21.37 8.38
C PRO A 164 7.45 -22.39 9.50
N ASN A 165 8.03 -21.98 10.62
CA ASN A 165 8.43 -22.87 11.72
C ASN A 165 7.66 -22.61 13.03
N GLY A 166 6.56 -21.86 12.97
CA GLY A 166 5.76 -21.50 14.15
C GLY A 166 6.26 -20.27 14.90
N LYS A 167 7.42 -19.72 14.53
CA LYS A 167 7.96 -18.48 15.11
C LYS A 167 7.95 -17.34 14.08
N PRO A 168 7.83 -16.09 14.53
CA PRO A 168 8.04 -14.95 13.65
C PRO A 168 9.50 -14.87 13.21
N GLN A 169 9.71 -14.48 11.96
CA GLN A 169 11.03 -14.22 11.39
C GLN A 169 11.04 -12.80 10.82
N LEU A 170 12.19 -12.14 10.85
CA LEU A 170 12.31 -10.73 10.46
C LEU A 170 13.37 -10.59 9.37
N VAL A 171 13.03 -9.83 8.33
CA VAL A 171 13.89 -9.57 7.17
C VAL A 171 13.84 -8.09 6.82
N ILE A 172 14.98 -7.52 6.42
CA ILE A 172 15.01 -6.28 5.64
C ILE A 172 15.38 -6.64 4.20
N LEU A 173 14.54 -6.25 3.25
CA LEU A 173 14.85 -6.30 1.83
C LEU A 173 15.38 -4.92 1.42
N ASP A 174 16.63 -4.87 0.99
CA ASP A 174 17.25 -3.67 0.45
C ASP A 174 17.56 -3.92 -1.03
N ILE A 175 16.48 -4.01 -1.81
CA ILE A 175 16.59 -4.27 -3.25
C ILE A 175 17.30 -3.12 -3.99
N PRO A 176 17.12 -1.84 -3.60
CA PRO A 176 17.87 -0.72 -4.20
C PRO A 176 19.38 -0.74 -3.94
N ASP A 177 19.86 -1.26 -2.80
CA ASP A 177 21.29 -1.40 -2.49
C ASP A 177 21.84 -2.78 -2.91
N ASP A 178 22.07 -2.95 -4.23
CA ASP A 178 22.62 -4.17 -4.83
C ASP A 178 21.77 -5.46 -4.66
N GLY A 179 20.48 -5.34 -4.33
CA GLY A 179 19.61 -6.51 -4.20
C GLY A 179 19.79 -7.27 -2.88
N GLY A 180 20.35 -6.62 -1.86
CA GLY A 180 20.67 -7.22 -0.57
C GLY A 180 19.43 -7.60 0.24
N TYR A 181 19.61 -8.58 1.12
CA TYR A 181 18.64 -8.87 2.18
C TYR A 181 19.37 -9.16 3.49
N TYR A 182 18.75 -8.80 4.60
CA TYR A 182 19.26 -9.01 5.94
C TYR A 182 18.23 -9.83 6.71
N VAL A 183 18.64 -10.95 7.29
CA VAL A 183 17.78 -11.79 8.13
C VAL A 183 18.21 -11.57 9.58
N TYR A 184 17.25 -11.25 10.44
CA TYR A 184 17.51 -11.17 11.86
C TYR A 184 17.73 -12.55 12.47
N ASP A 185 18.89 -12.76 13.08
CA ASP A 185 19.26 -14.00 13.76
C ASP A 185 18.92 -13.87 15.26
N GLY A 186 17.65 -14.05 15.60
CA GLY A 186 17.16 -13.99 16.98
C GLY A 186 15.66 -14.21 17.09
N ASP A 187 15.16 -14.28 18.33
CA ASP A 187 13.72 -14.31 18.58
C ASP A 187 13.12 -12.91 18.28
N VAL A 188 12.10 -12.87 17.44
CA VAL A 188 11.46 -11.62 17.00
C VAL A 188 10.38 -11.21 18.00
N ASP A 189 10.58 -10.05 18.60
CA ASP A 189 9.61 -9.32 19.43
C ASP A 189 9.69 -7.82 19.12
N ALA A 190 8.84 -7.00 19.76
CA ALA A 190 8.81 -5.56 19.54
C ALA A 190 10.17 -4.87 19.82
N ALA A 191 10.94 -5.37 20.79
CA ALA A 191 12.22 -4.78 21.15
C ALA A 191 13.33 -5.18 20.16
N ALA A 192 13.25 -6.39 19.59
CA ALA A 192 14.12 -6.85 18.52
C ALA A 192 13.86 -6.06 17.24
N MET A 193 12.59 -5.83 16.89
CA MET A 193 12.21 -5.06 15.69
C MET A 193 12.81 -3.66 15.70
N GLY A 194 12.72 -2.92 16.81
CA GLY A 194 13.26 -1.55 16.88
C GLY A 194 14.80 -1.47 16.95
N LYS A 195 15.50 -2.59 17.14
CA LYS A 195 16.97 -2.65 17.17
C LYS A 195 17.59 -3.10 15.85
N PHE A 196 16.83 -3.85 15.06
CA PHE A 196 17.26 -4.40 13.78
C PHE A 196 17.29 -3.30 12.72
#